data_AF-A0A367KTH2-F1
#
_entry.id   AF-A0A367KTH2-F1
#
_cell.length_a   1.000
_cell.length_b   1.000
_cell.length_c   1.000
_cell.angle_alpha   90.00
_cell.angle_beta   90.00
_cell.angle_gamma   90.00
#
_symmetry.space_group_name_H-M   'P 1'
#
loop_
_entity.id
_entity.type
_entity.pdbx_description
1 polymer ?
#
loop_
_entity_poly.entity_id
_entity_poly.type
_entity_poly.pdbx_seq_one_letter_code
_entity_poly.pdbx_strand_id
1 'polypeptide(L)'
;MDFQKLLSVLKDQNLKIPEEKRNANNTLDPSLANLDLSSINQNVIDQVKKEYMSSTEHKQEEDDFENVTNITPDVLIHIANMTKKTNLLQLIKHHNERQNKIEKDLFDHRGSIKKRYEEQKKSLLAKELIGIRDPEALRMLERDCQRELRKMDLHVLKEMDKLVKNLQRDLMKLKVPLFKETDDPKDIKLQQQIVLILHSMTQQ
;
A
#
# COMPACT_ATOMS: atom_id res chain seq x y z
N MET A 1 -2.88 20.89 -10.61
CA MET A 1 -2.02 19.68 -10.61
C MET A 1 -2.48 18.81 -11.77
N ASP A 2 -1.69 18.80 -12.83
CA ASP A 2 -2.09 18.38 -14.19
C ASP A 2 -2.18 16.86 -14.35
N PHE A 3 -3.37 16.40 -14.76
CA PHE A 3 -3.66 15.04 -15.23
C PHE A 3 -2.67 14.56 -16.30
N GLN A 4 -2.11 15.49 -17.08
CA GLN A 4 -1.13 15.19 -18.11
C GLN A 4 0.21 14.66 -17.56
N LYS A 5 0.60 15.06 -16.33
CA LYS A 5 1.79 14.50 -15.67
C LYS A 5 1.56 13.07 -15.18
N LEU A 6 0.32 12.73 -14.82
CA LEU A 6 -0.08 11.38 -14.43
C LEU A 6 -0.02 10.44 -15.64
N LEU A 7 -0.48 10.92 -16.80
CA LEU A 7 -0.40 10.20 -18.07
C LEU A 7 1.04 10.06 -18.60
N SER A 8 1.93 11.03 -18.36
CA SER A 8 3.32 10.92 -18.84
C SER A 8 4.10 9.84 -18.11
N VAL A 9 3.86 9.63 -16.80
CA VAL A 9 4.50 8.55 -16.03
C VAL A 9 3.99 7.16 -16.45
N LEU A 10 2.74 7.08 -16.93
CA LEU A 10 2.14 5.84 -17.44
C LEU A 10 2.59 5.49 -18.87
N LYS A 11 3.00 6.47 -19.68
CA LYS A 11 3.42 6.25 -21.08
C LYS A 11 4.77 5.54 -21.22
N ASP A 12 5.65 5.68 -20.25
CA ASP A 12 6.96 5.03 -20.25
C ASP A 12 6.92 3.56 -19.80
N GLN A 13 5.75 3.07 -19.36
CA GLN A 13 5.53 1.68 -18.99
C GLN A 13 4.67 1.00 -20.07
N ASN A 14 5.27 0.06 -20.81
CA ASN A 14 4.61 -0.75 -21.84
C ASN A 14 3.39 -1.53 -21.30
N LEU A 15 2.25 -0.86 -21.20
CA LEU A 15 0.95 -1.45 -20.90
C LEU A 15 0.24 -1.72 -22.22
N LYS A 16 0.06 -3.00 -22.55
CA LYS A 16 -0.89 -3.44 -23.58
C LYS A 16 -2.29 -3.00 -23.14
N ILE A 17 -2.79 -1.94 -23.77
CA ILE A 17 -4.20 -1.55 -23.74
C ILE A 17 -4.98 -2.71 -24.40
N PRO A 18 -5.89 -3.41 -23.70
CA PRO A 18 -6.80 -4.31 -24.37
C PRO A 18 -7.77 -3.45 -25.18
N GLU A 19 -7.86 -3.71 -26.49
CA GLU A 19 -8.85 -3.05 -27.35
C GLU A 19 -10.26 -3.24 -26.76
N GLU A 20 -10.94 -2.11 -26.56
CA GLU A 20 -12.36 -2.07 -26.23
C GLU A 20 -13.14 -2.87 -27.28
N LYS A 21 -13.64 -4.05 -26.89
CA LYS A 21 -14.80 -4.64 -27.55
C LYS A 21 -15.99 -3.71 -27.31
N ARG A 22 -16.19 -2.75 -28.21
CA ARG A 22 -17.44 -2.00 -28.34
C ARG A 22 -18.56 -2.99 -28.63
N ASN A 23 -19.25 -3.43 -27.58
CA ASN A 23 -20.51 -4.15 -27.68
C ASN A 23 -21.54 -3.21 -28.31
N ALA A 24 -21.92 -3.51 -29.54
CA ALA A 24 -22.90 -2.80 -30.35
C ALA A 24 -24.34 -3.13 -29.93
N ASN A 25 -24.70 -2.89 -28.66
CA ASN A 25 -26.07 -3.07 -28.17
C ASN A 25 -26.63 -1.76 -27.58
N ASN A 26 -26.53 -0.65 -28.32
CA ASN A 26 -27.41 0.51 -28.14
C ASN A 26 -28.58 0.35 -29.12
N THR A 27 -29.46 -0.60 -28.84
CA THR A 27 -30.81 -0.61 -29.43
C THR A 27 -31.71 0.06 -28.41
N LEU A 28 -31.93 1.37 -28.58
CA LEU A 28 -32.98 2.09 -27.86
C LEU A 28 -34.31 1.38 -28.16
N ASP A 29 -34.95 0.86 -27.12
CA ASP A 29 -36.23 0.18 -27.20
C ASP A 29 -37.29 1.16 -27.75
N PRO A 30 -37.89 0.90 -28.93
CA PRO A 30 -38.81 1.83 -29.59
C PRO A 30 -40.12 2.07 -28.82
N SER A 31 -40.35 1.36 -27.71
CA SER A 31 -41.53 1.54 -26.86
C SER A 31 -41.48 2.77 -25.94
N LEU A 32 -40.34 3.48 -25.85
CA LEU A 32 -40.20 4.70 -25.03
C LEU A 32 -40.50 6.00 -25.79
N ALA A 33 -40.65 5.95 -27.12
CA ALA A 33 -40.82 7.15 -27.95
C ALA A 33 -42.23 7.77 -27.88
N ASN A 34 -43.20 7.09 -27.27
CA ASN A 34 -44.63 7.47 -27.27
C ASN A 34 -45.23 7.71 -25.86
N LEU A 35 -44.40 7.89 -24.84
CA LEU A 35 -44.88 8.27 -23.52
C LEU A 35 -45.19 9.78 -23.50
N ASP A 36 -46.46 10.13 -23.39
CA ASP A 36 -46.91 11.52 -23.25
C ASP A 36 -46.57 12.04 -21.83
N LEU A 37 -45.41 12.67 -21.72
CA LEU A 37 -44.85 13.22 -20.49
C LEU A 37 -45.58 14.47 -19.99
N SER A 38 -46.56 15.00 -20.74
CA SER A 38 -47.25 16.26 -20.42
C SER A 38 -48.24 16.16 -19.26
N SER A 39 -48.63 14.95 -18.87
CA SER A 39 -49.59 14.67 -17.78
C SER A 39 -48.93 14.22 -16.48
N ILE A 40 -47.60 14.09 -16.45
CA ILE A 40 -46.88 13.63 -15.27
C ILE A 40 -46.80 14.77 -14.25
N ASN A 41 -47.38 14.54 -13.08
CA ASN A 41 -47.37 15.49 -11.98
C ASN A 41 -45.93 15.79 -11.54
N GLN A 42 -45.54 17.06 -11.54
CA GLN A 42 -44.19 17.53 -11.20
C GLN A 42 -43.70 16.99 -9.84
N ASN A 43 -44.61 16.77 -8.89
CA ASN A 43 -44.29 16.21 -7.58
C ASN A 43 -43.82 14.75 -7.63
N VAL A 44 -44.32 13.95 -8.58
CA VAL A 44 -43.91 12.56 -8.78
C VAL A 44 -42.52 12.54 -9.43
N ILE A 45 -42.25 13.47 -10.35
CA ILE A 45 -40.92 13.65 -10.94
C ILE A 45 -39.91 14.03 -9.86
N ASP A 46 -40.25 14.97 -8.98
CA ASP A 46 -39.37 15.40 -7.90
C ASP A 46 -39.15 14.32 -6.84
N GLN A 47 -40.17 13.49 -6.57
CA GLN A 47 -40.04 12.35 -5.66
C GLN A 47 -39.15 11.25 -6.26
N VAL A 48 -39.40 10.83 -7.50
CA VAL A 48 -38.58 9.82 -8.19
C VAL A 48 -37.16 10.33 -8.37
N LYS A 49 -36.97 11.62 -8.65
CA LYS A 49 -35.65 12.24 -8.73
C LYS A 49 -34.94 12.24 -7.37
N LYS A 50 -35.62 12.55 -6.28
CA LYS A 50 -35.06 12.44 -4.91
C LYS A 50 -34.74 10.99 -4.54
N GLU A 51 -35.59 10.04 -4.88
CA GLU A 51 -35.35 8.61 -4.65
C GLU A 51 -34.17 8.11 -5.49
N TYR A 52 -34.05 8.55 -6.75
CA TYR A 52 -32.88 8.25 -7.58
C TYR A 52 -31.61 8.88 -7.03
N MET A 53 -31.62 10.19 -6.72
CA MET A 53 -30.43 10.88 -6.20
C MET A 53 -29.98 10.28 -4.86
N SER A 54 -30.91 10.01 -3.95
CA SER A 54 -30.60 9.37 -2.66
C SER A 54 -30.17 7.90 -2.81
N SER A 55 -30.63 7.19 -3.84
CA SER A 55 -30.20 5.81 -4.12
C SER A 55 -28.85 5.73 -4.81
N THR A 56 -28.52 6.68 -5.70
CA THR A 56 -27.19 6.74 -6.35
C THR A 56 -26.11 7.32 -5.45
N GLU A 57 -26.42 8.31 -4.60
CA GLU A 57 -25.41 8.94 -3.74
C GLU A 57 -24.97 8.09 -2.55
N HIS A 58 -25.77 7.11 -2.12
CA HIS A 58 -25.45 6.29 -0.94
C HIS A 58 -25.04 4.84 -1.20
N LYS A 59 -25.12 4.34 -2.44
CA LYS A 59 -24.80 2.92 -2.73
C LYS A 59 -23.76 2.67 -3.83
N GLN A 60 -23.46 3.63 -4.71
CA GLN A 60 -22.63 3.35 -5.89
C GLN A 60 -21.12 3.53 -5.68
N GLU A 61 -20.66 4.39 -4.77
CA GLU A 61 -19.21 4.62 -4.61
C GLU A 61 -18.49 3.52 -3.82
N GLU A 62 -19.19 2.77 -2.96
CA GLU A 62 -18.55 1.78 -2.06
C GLU A 62 -18.37 0.39 -2.71
N ASP A 63 -19.22 -0.03 -3.64
CA ASP A 63 -19.22 -1.39 -4.23
C ASP A 63 -18.41 -1.51 -5.54
N ASP A 64 -18.20 -0.42 -6.29
CA ASP A 64 -17.59 -0.49 -7.63
C ASP A 64 -16.09 -0.87 -7.62
N PHE A 65 -15.43 -0.81 -6.46
CA PHE A 65 -14.00 -1.06 -6.33
C PHE A 65 -13.62 -2.31 -5.51
N GLU A 66 -14.58 -3.05 -4.97
CA GLU A 66 -14.29 -4.26 -4.19
C GLU A 66 -13.68 -5.40 -5.02
N ASN A 67 -13.96 -5.44 -6.33
CA ASN A 67 -13.52 -6.51 -7.24
C ASN A 67 -12.46 -6.09 -8.27
N VAL A 68 -11.96 -4.86 -8.19
CA VAL A 68 -10.95 -4.38 -9.11
C VAL A 68 -9.61 -5.03 -8.75
N THR A 69 -9.00 -5.73 -9.70
CA THR A 69 -7.70 -6.40 -9.51
C THR A 69 -6.52 -5.66 -10.15
N ASN A 70 -6.78 -4.53 -10.81
CA ASN A 70 -5.80 -3.74 -11.56
C ASN A 70 -5.92 -2.25 -11.24
N ILE A 71 -4.79 -1.52 -11.20
CA ILE A 71 -4.78 -0.07 -11.02
C ILE A 71 -5.40 0.58 -12.26
N THR A 72 -6.69 0.90 -12.17
CA THR A 72 -7.43 1.63 -13.19
C THR A 72 -7.36 3.13 -12.91
N PRO A 73 -7.43 4.00 -13.94
CA PRO A 73 -7.43 5.46 -13.76
C PRO A 73 -8.52 5.94 -12.79
N ASP A 74 -9.68 5.28 -12.77
CA ASP A 74 -10.80 5.63 -11.90
C ASP A 74 -10.49 5.38 -10.42
N VAL A 75 -9.75 4.31 -10.11
CA VAL A 75 -9.25 4.04 -8.75
C VAL A 75 -8.30 5.14 -8.30
N LEU A 76 -7.42 5.61 -9.18
CA LEU A 76 -6.49 6.70 -8.85
C LEU A 76 -7.20 8.04 -8.66
N ILE A 77 -8.26 8.32 -9.42
CA ILE A 77 -9.11 9.50 -9.24
C ILE A 77 -9.83 9.44 -7.89
N HIS A 78 -10.37 8.27 -7.53
CA HIS A 78 -11.02 8.08 -6.23
C HIS A 78 -10.03 8.25 -5.08
N ILE A 79 -8.83 7.68 -5.19
CA ILE A 79 -7.74 7.85 -4.21
C ILE A 79 -7.28 9.32 -4.11
N ALA A 80 -7.19 10.04 -5.23
CA ALA A 80 -6.84 11.46 -5.24
C ALA A 80 -7.94 12.33 -4.60
N ASN A 81 -9.21 11.97 -4.75
CA ASN A 81 -10.32 12.61 -4.08
C ASN A 81 -10.35 12.30 -2.57
N MET A 82 -10.08 11.05 -2.19
CA MET A 82 -9.93 10.63 -0.80
C MET A 82 -8.78 11.34 -0.11
N THR A 83 -7.67 11.54 -0.82
CA THR A 83 -6.51 12.30 -0.35
C THR A 83 -6.85 13.75 0.04
N LYS A 84 -7.83 14.37 -0.62
CA LYS A 84 -8.30 15.73 -0.31
C LYS A 84 -9.39 15.76 0.78
N LYS A 85 -10.19 14.70 0.88
CA LYS A 85 -11.34 14.60 1.79
C LYS A 85 -11.00 13.96 3.14
N THR A 86 -9.93 13.18 3.23
CA THR A 86 -9.56 12.37 4.41
C THR A 86 -8.12 12.61 4.86
N ASN A 87 -7.79 12.19 6.09
CA ASN A 87 -6.44 12.28 6.67
C ASN A 87 -5.46 11.22 6.12
N LEU A 88 -5.67 10.73 4.91
CA LEU A 88 -4.87 9.67 4.28
C LEU A 88 -3.38 10.02 4.23
N LEU A 89 -3.04 11.26 3.87
CA LEU A 89 -1.64 11.71 3.79
C LEU A 89 -0.96 11.74 5.16
N GLN A 90 -1.69 12.20 6.19
CA GLN A 90 -1.17 12.23 7.55
C GLN A 90 -0.95 10.82 8.09
N LEU A 91 -1.84 9.87 7.76
CA LEU A 91 -1.69 8.46 8.12
C LEU A 91 -0.45 7.85 7.45
N ILE A 92 -0.24 8.09 6.16
CA ILE A 92 0.93 7.58 5.42
C ILE A 92 2.22 8.18 6.00
N LYS A 93 2.23 9.48 6.28
CA LYS A 93 3.37 10.14 6.92
C LYS A 93 3.67 9.54 8.29
N HIS A 94 2.65 9.29 9.11
CA HIS A 94 2.81 8.66 10.42
C HIS A 94 3.39 7.25 10.32
N HIS A 95 2.90 6.43 9.38
CA HIS A 95 3.44 5.09 9.15
C HIS A 95 4.89 5.13 8.63
N ASN A 96 5.23 6.08 7.77
CA ASN A 96 6.61 6.26 7.29
C ASN A 96 7.55 6.70 8.42
N GLU A 97 7.16 7.67 9.24
CA GLU A 97 7.93 8.07 10.44
C GLU A 97 8.13 6.90 11.41
N ARG A 98 7.08 6.10 11.62
CA ARG A 98 7.14 4.90 12.46
C ARG A 98 8.07 3.84 11.87
N GLN A 99 8.01 3.61 10.57
CA GLN A 99 8.91 2.69 9.85
C GLN A 99 10.36 3.15 9.98
N ASN A 100 10.66 4.41 9.68
CA ASN A 100 12.00 4.97 9.79
C ASN A 100 12.58 4.84 11.21
N LYS A 101 11.74 5.06 12.24
CA LYS A 101 12.15 4.89 13.63
C LYS A 101 12.53 3.44 13.93
N ILE A 102 11.67 2.49 13.53
CA ILE A 102 11.92 1.06 13.75
C ILE A 102 13.14 0.58 12.97
N GLU A 103 13.30 1.01 11.71
CA GLU A 103 14.48 0.70 10.90
C GLU A 103 15.76 1.21 11.57
N LYS A 104 15.74 2.43 12.10
CA LYS A 104 16.87 2.99 12.84
C LYS A 104 17.18 2.18 14.10
N ASP A 105 16.18 1.87 14.91
CA ASP A 105 16.36 1.10 16.14
C ASP A 105 16.91 -0.32 15.83
N LEU A 106 16.41 -0.97 14.78
CA LEU A 106 16.89 -2.28 14.34
C LEU A 106 18.31 -2.21 13.76
N PHE A 107 18.63 -1.15 13.01
CA PHE A 107 19.96 -0.90 12.48
C PHE A 107 20.98 -0.70 13.59
N ASP A 108 20.65 0.14 14.58
CA ASP A 108 21.48 0.41 15.74
C ASP A 108 21.68 -0.86 16.59
N HIS A 109 20.61 -1.66 16.76
CA HIS A 109 20.71 -2.94 17.46
C HIS A 109 21.62 -3.93 16.71
N ARG A 110 21.53 -4.03 15.38
CA ARG A 110 22.45 -4.84 14.57
C ARG A 110 23.90 -4.35 14.70
N GLY A 111 24.11 -3.03 14.73
CA GLY A 111 25.42 -2.41 14.97
C GLY A 111 25.99 -2.77 16.34
N SER A 112 25.14 -2.75 17.38
CA SER A 112 25.52 -3.09 18.76
C SER A 112 26.00 -4.54 18.89
N ILE A 113 25.31 -5.48 18.23
CA ILE A 113 25.69 -6.90 18.17
C ILE A 113 27.08 -7.03 17.56
N LYS A 114 27.32 -6.43 16.39
CA LYS A 114 28.61 -6.48 15.72
C LYS A 114 29.74 -5.91 16.59
N LYS A 115 29.51 -4.73 17.17
CA LYS A 115 30.51 -4.07 18.04
C LYS A 115 30.87 -4.95 19.23
N ARG A 116 29.88 -5.54 19.90
CA ARG A 116 30.10 -6.45 21.04
C ARG A 116 30.94 -7.66 20.65
N TYR A 117 30.62 -8.31 19.52
CA TYR A 117 31.41 -9.46 19.05
C TYR A 117 32.80 -9.08 18.55
N GLU A 118 32.98 -7.88 17.98
CA GLU A 118 34.31 -7.35 17.62
C GLU A 118 35.16 -7.07 18.85
N GLU A 119 34.60 -6.51 19.91
CA GLU A 119 35.30 -6.29 21.19
C GLU A 119 35.72 -7.62 21.83
N GLN A 120 34.84 -8.62 21.82
CA GLN A 120 35.15 -9.97 22.29
C GLN A 120 36.24 -10.63 21.42
N LYS A 121 36.19 -10.47 20.10
CA LYS A 121 37.22 -10.96 19.18
C LYS A 121 38.57 -10.29 19.43
N LYS A 122 38.60 -8.97 19.63
CA LYS A 122 39.81 -8.22 19.99
C LYS A 122 40.40 -8.71 21.32
N SER A 123 39.55 -8.99 22.31
CA SER A 123 39.99 -9.55 23.60
C SER A 123 40.64 -10.94 23.44
N LEU A 124 40.05 -11.82 22.62
CA LEU A 124 40.64 -13.13 22.32
C LEU A 124 41.96 -13.02 21.55
N LEU A 125 42.04 -12.14 20.56
CA LEU A 125 43.28 -11.89 19.82
C LEU A 125 44.38 -11.31 20.72
N ALA A 126 44.04 -10.44 21.67
CA ALA A 126 44.99 -9.93 22.66
C ALA A 126 45.51 -11.03 23.59
N LYS A 127 44.68 -12.03 23.94
CA LYS A 127 45.13 -13.21 24.70
C LYS A 127 46.06 -14.11 23.88
N GLU A 128 45.79 -14.26 22.58
CA GLU A 128 46.66 -15.01 21.67
C GLU A 128 48.04 -14.35 21.52
N LEU A 129 48.11 -13.01 21.49
CA LEU A 129 49.36 -12.25 21.49
C LEU A 129 50.22 -12.48 22.74
N ILE A 130 49.61 -12.77 23.88
CA ILE A 130 50.30 -13.07 25.16
C ILE A 130 50.63 -14.59 25.26
N GLY A 131 50.30 -15.37 24.22
CA GLY A 131 50.60 -16.80 24.12
C GLY A 131 49.49 -17.74 24.62
N ILE A 132 48.35 -17.20 25.06
CA ILE A 132 47.19 -18.00 25.44
C ILE A 132 46.32 -18.21 24.20
N ARG A 133 46.52 -19.34 23.52
CA ARG A 133 45.80 -19.66 22.29
C ARG A 133 44.58 -20.53 22.58
N ASP A 134 43.39 -20.00 22.28
CA ASP A 134 42.14 -20.74 22.34
C ASP A 134 41.39 -20.64 20.99
N PRO A 135 41.74 -21.50 20.02
CA PRO A 135 41.14 -21.48 18.70
C PRO A 135 39.69 -21.99 18.71
N GLU A 136 39.29 -22.73 19.74
CA GLU A 136 37.92 -23.24 19.89
C GLU A 136 36.98 -22.12 20.36
N ALA A 137 37.41 -21.31 21.33
CA ALA A 137 36.66 -20.12 21.74
C ALA A 137 36.43 -19.13 20.58
N LEU A 138 37.42 -18.91 19.72
CA LEU A 138 37.27 -18.03 18.56
C LEU A 138 36.21 -18.56 17.57
N ARG A 139 36.23 -19.87 17.30
CA ARG A 139 35.24 -20.52 16.42
C ARG A 139 33.84 -20.51 17.03
N MET A 140 33.72 -20.73 18.33
CA MET A 140 32.43 -20.62 19.02
C MET A 140 31.88 -19.19 18.97
N LEU A 141 32.73 -18.19 19.21
CA LEU A 141 32.38 -16.78 19.15
C LEU A 141 31.86 -16.38 17.75
N GLU A 142 32.51 -16.83 16.69
CA GLU A 142 32.06 -16.57 15.31
C GLU A 142 30.72 -17.24 15.00
N ARG A 143 30.51 -18.48 15.47
CA ARG A 143 29.22 -19.19 15.32
C ARG A 143 28.09 -18.50 16.09
N ASP A 144 28.36 -18.05 17.30
CA ASP A 144 27.37 -17.36 18.12
C ASP A 144 27.01 -15.99 17.55
N CYS A 145 28.00 -15.24 17.06
CA CYS A 145 27.79 -14.01 16.30
C CYS A 145 26.87 -14.25 15.10
N GLN A 146 27.16 -15.26 14.27
CA GLN A 146 26.33 -15.59 13.11
C GLN A 146 24.93 -16.06 13.50
N ARG A 147 24.77 -16.79 14.61
CA ARG A 147 23.47 -17.25 15.09
C ARG A 147 22.63 -16.07 15.57
N GLU A 148 23.23 -15.15 16.32
CA GLU A 148 22.54 -13.98 16.84
C GLU A 148 22.19 -12.98 15.73
N LEU A 149 23.11 -12.76 14.78
CA LEU A 149 22.82 -11.94 13.60
C LEU A 149 21.62 -12.49 12.81
N ARG A 150 21.57 -13.81 12.59
CA ARG A 150 20.43 -14.46 11.91
C ARG A 150 19.12 -14.31 12.69
N LYS A 151 19.15 -14.44 14.02
CA LYS A 151 17.97 -14.20 14.86
C LYS A 151 17.49 -12.76 14.73
N MET A 152 18.42 -11.81 14.67
CA MET A 152 18.11 -10.40 14.48
C MET A 152 17.54 -10.13 13.10
N ASP A 153 18.13 -10.65 12.03
CA ASP A 153 17.61 -10.50 10.67
C ASP A 153 16.18 -11.07 10.54
N LEU A 154 15.91 -12.20 11.20
CA LEU A 154 14.56 -12.78 11.25
C LEU A 154 13.58 -11.95 12.09
N HIS A 155 14.07 -11.28 13.13
CA HIS A 155 13.27 -10.31 13.90
C HIS A 155 12.92 -9.08 13.08
N VAL A 156 13.88 -8.55 12.29
CA VAL A 156 13.66 -7.43 11.36
C VAL A 156 12.53 -7.77 10.39
N LEU A 157 12.58 -8.94 9.73
CA LEU A 157 11.52 -9.36 8.82
C LEU A 157 10.15 -9.39 9.51
N LYS A 158 10.07 -9.97 10.71
CA LYS A 158 8.82 -10.02 11.49
C LYS A 158 8.28 -8.65 11.86
N GLU A 159 9.13 -7.70 12.23
CA GLU A 159 8.69 -6.34 12.54
C GLU A 159 8.21 -5.59 11.29
N MET A 160 8.88 -5.80 10.15
CA MET A 160 8.44 -5.23 8.87
C MET A 160 7.10 -5.81 8.41
N ASP A 161 6.90 -7.12 8.53
CA ASP A 161 5.62 -7.78 8.21
C ASP A 161 4.48 -7.23 9.08
N LYS A 162 4.73 -6.98 10.37
CA LYS A 162 3.74 -6.35 11.25
C LYS A 162 3.39 -4.93 10.80
N LEU A 163 4.37 -4.15 10.35
CA LEU A 163 4.11 -2.80 9.84
C LEU A 163 3.25 -2.83 8.58
N VAL A 164 3.53 -3.75 7.66
CA VAL A 164 2.71 -3.95 6.44
C VAL A 164 1.27 -4.28 6.82
N LYS A 165 1.05 -5.22 7.75
CA LYS A 165 -0.30 -5.59 8.21
C LYS A 165 -1.04 -4.42 8.88
N ASN A 166 -0.33 -3.64 9.69
CA ASN A 166 -0.93 -2.46 10.33
C ASN A 166 -1.32 -1.41 9.29
N LEU A 167 -0.47 -1.16 8.30
CA LEU A 167 -0.76 -0.25 7.19
C LEU A 167 -1.98 -0.74 6.39
N GLN A 168 -2.03 -2.02 6.03
CA GLN A 168 -3.18 -2.62 5.33
C GLN A 168 -4.47 -2.45 6.12
N ARG A 169 -4.46 -2.69 7.44
CA ARG A 169 -5.64 -2.52 8.30
C ARG A 169 -6.09 -1.08 8.39
N ASP A 170 -5.16 -0.13 8.54
CA ASP A 170 -5.53 1.27 8.69
C ASP A 170 -6.01 1.88 7.36
N LEU A 171 -5.46 1.44 6.23
CA LEU A 171 -5.94 1.81 4.90
C LEU A 171 -7.29 1.16 4.57
N MET A 172 -7.54 -0.06 5.04
CA MET A 172 -8.85 -0.70 4.95
C MET A 172 -9.90 0.06 5.78
N LYS A 173 -9.58 0.52 7.00
CA LYS A 173 -10.49 1.34 7.82
C LYS A 173 -10.86 2.66 7.15
N LEU A 174 -9.92 3.25 6.40
CA LEU A 174 -10.15 4.44 5.60
C LEU A 174 -10.88 4.13 4.28
N LYS A 175 -11.31 2.89 4.05
CA LYS A 175 -11.96 2.41 2.82
C LYS A 175 -11.18 2.78 1.57
N VAL A 176 -9.85 2.69 1.62
CA VAL A 176 -9.02 2.93 0.42
C VAL A 176 -9.23 1.77 -0.55
N PRO A 177 -9.61 2.04 -1.81
CA PRO A 177 -9.78 1.00 -2.83
C PRO A 177 -8.56 0.11 -2.96
N LEU A 178 -8.76 -1.18 -3.27
CA LEU A 178 -7.71 -2.20 -3.45
C LEU A 178 -6.96 -2.61 -2.17
N PHE A 179 -7.20 -1.97 -1.02
CA PHE A 179 -6.62 -2.39 0.25
C PHE A 179 -7.47 -3.46 0.92
N LYS A 180 -6.89 -4.65 1.03
CA LYS A 180 -7.40 -5.80 1.77
C LYS A 180 -6.26 -6.36 2.62
N GLU A 181 -6.59 -6.90 3.80
CA GLU A 181 -5.61 -7.65 4.60
C GLU A 181 -5.35 -8.97 3.85
N THR A 182 -4.19 -9.06 3.21
CA THR A 182 -3.82 -10.17 2.34
C THR A 182 -2.36 -10.52 2.56
N ASP A 183 -2.08 -11.82 2.58
CA ASP A 183 -0.73 -12.38 2.61
C ASP A 183 -0.28 -12.81 1.20
N ASP A 184 -1.08 -12.54 0.14
CA ASP A 184 -0.68 -12.85 -1.24
C ASP A 184 0.38 -11.84 -1.74
N PRO A 185 1.58 -12.30 -2.16
CA PRO A 185 2.63 -11.43 -2.68
C PRO A 185 2.21 -10.61 -3.91
N LYS A 186 1.23 -11.04 -4.70
CA LYS A 186 0.74 -10.26 -5.86
C LYS A 186 -0.06 -9.05 -5.41
N ASP A 187 -0.97 -9.24 -4.46
CA ASP A 187 -1.79 -8.15 -3.92
C ASP A 187 -0.96 -7.18 -3.10
N ILE A 188 0.01 -7.69 -2.33
CA ILE A 188 0.96 -6.84 -1.59
C ILE A 188 1.73 -5.94 -2.55
N LYS A 189 2.18 -6.45 -3.71
CA LYS A 189 2.85 -5.63 -4.73
C LYS A 189 1.94 -4.55 -5.31
N LEU A 190 0.68 -4.88 -5.58
CA LEU A 190 -0.32 -3.92 -6.06
C LEU A 190 -0.54 -2.80 -5.05
N GLN A 191 -0.72 -3.17 -3.78
CA GLN A 191 -0.90 -2.23 -2.67
C GLN A 191 0.35 -1.36 -2.47
N GLN A 192 1.55 -1.94 -2.57
CA GLN A 192 2.82 -1.20 -2.52
C GLN A 192 2.93 -0.16 -3.65
N GLN A 193 2.49 -0.50 -4.87
CA GLN A 193 2.47 0.46 -5.98
C GLN A 193 1.56 1.65 -5.67
N ILE A 194 0.39 1.41 -5.07
CA ILE A 194 -0.54 2.47 -4.68
C ILE A 194 0.05 3.34 -3.55
N VAL A 195 0.68 2.72 -2.54
CA VAL A 195 1.38 3.47 -1.48
C VAL A 195 2.49 4.34 -2.07
N LEU A 196 3.25 3.83 -3.06
CA LEU A 196 4.31 4.58 -3.71
C LEU A 196 3.76 5.79 -4.49
N ILE A 197 2.63 5.62 -5.18
CA ILE A 197 1.93 6.73 -5.84
C ILE A 197 1.49 7.75 -4.79
N LEU A 198 0.84 7.32 -3.71
CA LEU A 198 0.41 8.20 -2.62
C LEU A 198 1.59 8.94 -1.97
N HIS A 199 2.72 8.27 -1.79
CA HIS A 199 3.94 8.88 -1.28
C HIS A 199 4.50 9.94 -2.25
N SER A 200 4.48 9.67 -3.56
CA SER A 200 4.87 10.67 -4.57
C SER A 200 3.98 11.92 -4.54
N MET A 201 2.73 11.78 -4.12
CA MET A 201 1.79 12.90 -3.94
C MET A 201 2.05 13.69 -2.65
N THR A 202 2.65 13.09 -1.61
CA THR A 202 3.01 13.77 -0.36
C THR A 202 4.33 14.57 -0.40
N GLN A 203 5.20 14.33 -1.39
CA GLN A 203 6.51 15.00 -1.49
C GLN A 203 6.51 16.27 -2.36
N GLN A 204 5.34 16.83 -2.69
CA GLN A 204 5.19 18.15 -3.31
C GLN A 204 4.71 19.18 -2.29
#